data_AF-A0AAJ5UVF1-F1
#
_entry.id   AF-A0AAJ5UVF1-F1
#
_cell.length_a   1.000
_cell.length_b   1.000
_cell.length_c   1.000
_cell.angle_alpha   90.00
_cell.angle_beta   90.00
_cell.angle_gamma   90.00
#
_symmetry.space_group_name_H-M   'P 1'
#
loop_
_entity.id
_entity.type
_entity.pdbx_description
1 polymer ?
#
loop_
_entity_poly.entity_id
_entity_poly.type
_entity_poly.pdbx_seq_one_letter_code
_entity_poly.pdbx_strand_id
1 'polypeptide(L)'
;MKKSYIWGVLFVAVVLSIGVAFWINDKETESIVEDDGEESLKETDLSWVDGVHAAMLDDWQSGDKTFDERLVQEVMLDMTHQKVDTHVEEGTMEITAERIDHLMQITEEEEAVFFHNETYIDILKRWKENDFSTVEDDHQLLHSLYDR
;
A
#
# COMPACT_ATOMS: atom_id res chain seq x y z
N MET A 1 15.95 21.81 -66.94
CA MET A 1 16.85 22.03 -65.78
C MET A 1 16.02 21.98 -64.51
N LYS A 2 16.47 21.19 -63.53
CA LYS A 2 15.69 20.56 -62.45
C LYS A 2 15.15 21.59 -61.43
N LYS A 3 13.83 21.66 -61.24
CA LYS A 3 13.16 22.38 -60.13
C LYS A 3 12.36 21.39 -59.29
N SER A 4 13.06 20.55 -58.55
CA SER A 4 12.44 19.52 -57.71
C SER A 4 13.29 19.27 -56.45
N TYR A 5 13.65 20.34 -55.72
CA TYR A 5 14.42 20.21 -54.47
C TYR A 5 14.09 21.26 -53.40
N ILE A 6 13.05 22.09 -53.58
CA ILE A 6 12.73 23.16 -52.61
C ILE A 6 11.62 22.75 -51.61
N TRP A 7 10.85 21.69 -51.90
CA TRP A 7 9.80 21.21 -50.98
C TRP A 7 10.29 20.16 -49.97
N GLY A 8 11.49 19.59 -50.15
CA GLY A 8 12.02 18.56 -49.25
C GLY A 8 12.68 19.08 -47.98
N VAL A 9 13.10 20.35 -47.94
CA VAL A 9 13.82 20.93 -46.78
C VAL A 9 12.86 21.57 -45.78
N LEU A 10 11.67 22.00 -46.21
CA LEU A 10 10.68 22.64 -45.34
C LEU A 10 9.87 21.62 -44.50
N PHE A 11 9.86 20.35 -44.89
CA PHE A 11 9.18 19.28 -44.14
C PHE A 11 10.04 18.73 -42.98
N VAL A 12 11.37 18.76 -43.09
CA VAL A 12 12.28 18.24 -42.05
C VAL A 12 12.35 19.18 -40.84
N ALA A 13 12.19 20.50 -41.04
CA ALA A 13 12.17 21.47 -39.94
C ALA A 13 10.89 21.39 -39.09
N VAL A 14 9.74 21.02 -39.67
CA VAL A 14 8.47 20.89 -38.93
C VAL A 14 8.44 19.62 -38.08
N VAL A 15 9.04 18.53 -38.55
CA VAL A 15 9.10 17.26 -37.79
C VAL A 15 10.06 17.36 -36.60
N LEU A 16 11.17 18.11 -36.70
CA LEU A 16 12.10 18.31 -35.59
C LEU A 16 11.52 19.21 -34.48
N SER A 17 10.65 20.17 -34.81
CA SER A 17 9.96 21.01 -33.81
C SER A 17 8.92 20.22 -32.98
N ILE A 18 8.27 19.23 -33.59
CA ILE A 18 7.31 18.36 -32.89
C ILE A 18 8.05 17.39 -31.95
N GLY A 19 9.23 16.91 -32.33
CA GLY A 19 10.03 16.00 -31.50
C GLY A 19 10.53 16.61 -30.19
N VAL A 20 10.84 17.92 -30.16
CA VAL A 20 11.29 18.61 -28.93
C VAL A 20 10.11 18.88 -27.99
N ALA A 21 8.92 19.19 -28.52
CA ALA A 21 7.71 19.33 -27.70
C ALA A 21 7.29 18.01 -27.04
N PHE A 22 7.49 16.87 -27.72
CA PHE A 22 7.24 15.55 -27.14
C PHE A 22 8.25 15.18 -26.04
N TRP A 23 9.48 15.70 -26.09
CA TRP A 23 10.52 15.42 -25.08
C TRP A 23 10.44 16.34 -23.84
N ILE A 24 9.89 17.55 -23.99
CA ILE A 24 9.64 18.46 -22.86
C ILE A 24 8.32 18.09 -22.14
N ASN A 25 7.38 17.40 -22.81
CA ASN A 25 6.15 16.91 -22.17
C ASN A 25 6.32 15.57 -21.41
N ASP A 26 7.51 14.97 -21.44
CA ASP A 26 7.87 13.76 -20.68
C ASP A 26 8.51 14.09 -19.31
N LYS A 27 8.67 15.39 -19.01
CA LYS A 27 9.09 15.89 -17.71
C LYS A 27 8.09 16.94 -17.22
N GLU A 28 7.35 16.55 -16.20
CA GLU A 28 6.34 17.34 -15.48
C GLU A 28 4.96 17.36 -16.15
N THR A 29 4.19 16.29 -15.94
CA THR A 29 2.84 16.35 -15.37
C THR A 29 2.45 14.91 -15.03
N GLU A 30 2.94 14.41 -13.89
CA GLU A 30 2.35 13.21 -13.29
C GLU A 30 1.20 13.69 -12.40
N SER A 31 0.04 13.70 -13.04
CA SER A 31 -1.32 13.61 -12.54
C SER A 31 -1.63 14.13 -11.12
N ILE A 32 -2.38 15.24 -11.09
CA ILE A 32 -3.54 15.32 -10.18
C ILE A 32 -4.47 14.18 -10.61
N VAL A 33 -4.49 13.09 -9.84
CA VAL A 33 -5.52 12.06 -9.91
C VAL A 33 -6.64 12.52 -8.97
N GLU A 34 -7.60 13.24 -9.52
CA GLU A 34 -8.98 13.11 -9.07
C GLU A 34 -9.69 12.39 -10.21
N ASP A 35 -9.85 11.07 -10.08
CA ASP A 35 -11.10 10.35 -10.37
C ASP A 35 -10.87 8.83 -10.24
N ASP A 36 -11.81 8.18 -9.55
CA ASP A 36 -12.08 6.75 -9.50
C ASP A 36 -11.10 5.85 -8.72
N GLY A 37 -11.21 5.87 -7.39
CA GLY A 37 -10.55 4.94 -6.48
C GLY A 37 -11.25 4.80 -5.13
N GLU A 38 -12.56 5.12 -5.05
CA GLU A 38 -13.40 4.62 -3.97
C GLU A 38 -13.89 3.20 -4.35
N GLU A 39 -12.99 2.34 -4.84
CA GLU A 39 -13.20 0.89 -4.77
C GLU A 39 -12.98 0.51 -3.30
N SER A 40 -14.05 0.80 -2.56
CA SER A 40 -14.21 0.70 -1.13
C SER A 40 -13.61 -0.58 -0.55
N LEU A 41 -12.65 -0.44 0.38
CA LEU A 41 -12.23 -1.50 1.31
C LEU A 41 -13.41 -2.20 2.02
N LYS A 42 -14.64 -1.66 1.97
CA LYS A 42 -15.86 -2.36 2.39
C LYS A 42 -16.17 -3.61 1.56
N GLU A 43 -15.56 -3.78 0.39
CA GLU A 43 -15.69 -4.99 -0.45
C GLU A 43 -14.53 -5.99 -0.25
N THR A 44 -13.40 -5.57 0.33
CA THR A 44 -12.28 -6.46 0.65
C THR A 44 -12.73 -7.53 1.65
N ASP A 45 -12.54 -8.81 1.29
CA ASP A 45 -12.88 -9.95 2.15
C ASP A 45 -11.89 -10.06 3.31
N LEU A 46 -12.28 -9.45 4.43
CA LEU A 46 -11.54 -9.47 5.70
C LEU A 46 -12.13 -10.49 6.69
N SER A 47 -12.83 -11.52 6.19
CA SER A 47 -13.42 -12.58 7.03
C SER A 47 -12.39 -13.41 7.82
N TRP A 48 -11.11 -13.28 7.49
CA TRP A 48 -9.99 -13.88 8.22
C TRP A 48 -9.62 -13.13 9.51
N VAL A 49 -10.11 -11.90 9.68
CA VAL A 49 -9.98 -11.12 10.91
C VAL A 49 -10.84 -11.78 12.00
N ASP A 50 -10.24 -12.08 13.14
CA ASP A 50 -10.89 -12.88 14.18
C ASP A 50 -11.94 -12.10 14.99
N GLY A 51 -12.53 -12.75 15.99
CA GLY A 51 -13.65 -12.18 16.74
C GLY A 51 -13.37 -10.89 17.51
N VAL A 52 -12.15 -10.68 18.03
CA VAL A 52 -11.81 -9.45 18.78
C VAL A 52 -11.70 -8.28 17.81
N HIS A 53 -11.00 -8.49 16.71
CA HIS A 53 -10.75 -7.48 15.69
C HIS A 53 -11.97 -7.22 14.79
N ALA A 54 -12.85 -8.20 14.60
CA ALA A 54 -14.05 -8.07 13.78
C ALA A 54 -14.97 -6.93 14.22
N ALA A 55 -15.00 -6.62 15.53
CA ALA A 55 -15.78 -5.48 16.03
C ALA A 55 -15.19 -4.12 15.60
N MET A 56 -13.86 -3.98 15.60
CA MET A 56 -13.19 -2.77 15.12
C MET A 56 -13.40 -2.60 13.61
N LEU A 57 -13.36 -3.71 12.88
CA LEU A 57 -13.60 -3.74 11.45
C LEU A 57 -15.05 -3.36 11.10
N ASP A 58 -16.05 -3.92 11.79
CA ASP A 58 -17.48 -3.61 11.58
C ASP A 58 -17.79 -2.13 11.85
N ASP A 59 -17.22 -1.59 12.92
CA ASP A 59 -17.32 -0.16 13.28
C ASP A 59 -16.84 0.74 12.13
N TRP A 60 -15.72 0.40 11.48
CA TRP A 60 -15.20 1.14 10.33
C TRP A 60 -16.01 0.89 9.05
N GLN A 61 -16.35 -0.36 8.73
CA GLN A 61 -17.12 -0.70 7.52
C GLN A 61 -18.54 -0.09 7.53
N SER A 62 -19.14 0.08 8.71
CA SER A 62 -20.41 0.80 8.87
C SER A 62 -20.31 2.27 8.44
N GLY A 63 -19.12 2.87 8.52
CA GLY A 63 -18.88 4.30 8.33
C GLY A 63 -19.26 5.16 9.53
N ASP A 64 -19.66 4.55 10.65
CA ASP A 64 -20.02 5.25 11.88
C ASP A 64 -18.79 5.81 12.62
N LYS A 65 -17.60 5.22 12.38
CA LYS A 65 -16.33 5.64 12.97
C LYS A 65 -15.23 5.75 11.92
N THR A 66 -14.26 6.62 12.19
CA THR A 66 -12.98 6.62 11.47
C THR A 66 -12.25 5.30 11.69
N PHE A 67 -11.40 4.90 10.76
CA PHE A 67 -10.54 3.74 10.94
C PHE A 67 -9.75 3.84 12.26
N ASP A 68 -9.58 2.71 12.95
CA ASP A 68 -8.78 2.64 14.16
C ASP A 68 -7.47 1.92 13.84
N GLU A 69 -6.34 2.65 13.91
CA GLU A 69 -4.99 2.13 13.68
C GLU A 69 -4.71 0.86 14.49
N ARG A 70 -5.34 0.72 15.67
CA ARG A 70 -5.21 -0.47 16.53
C ARG A 70 -5.59 -1.76 15.81
N LEU A 71 -6.51 -1.72 14.85
CA LEU A 71 -6.87 -2.91 14.06
C LEU A 71 -5.65 -3.44 13.29
N VAL A 72 -4.95 -2.59 12.54
CA VAL A 72 -3.74 -3.01 11.79
C VAL A 72 -2.66 -3.48 12.75
N GLN A 73 -2.46 -2.73 13.82
CA GLN A 73 -1.39 -3.00 14.76
C GLN A 73 -1.57 -4.32 15.53
N GLU A 74 -2.76 -4.57 16.09
CA GLU A 74 -3.07 -5.80 16.84
C GLU A 74 -3.01 -7.02 15.90
N VAL A 75 -3.56 -6.90 14.68
CA VAL A 75 -3.48 -7.96 13.67
C VAL A 75 -2.04 -8.28 13.28
N MET A 76 -1.22 -7.24 13.03
CA MET A 76 0.20 -7.43 12.73
C MET A 76 0.94 -8.07 13.91
N LEU A 77 0.65 -7.67 15.14
CA LEU A 77 1.25 -8.24 16.34
C LEU A 77 0.90 -9.73 16.46
N ASP A 78 -0.37 -10.10 16.32
CA ASP A 78 -0.82 -11.49 16.38
C ASP A 78 -0.21 -12.37 15.29
N MET A 79 0.01 -11.79 14.11
CA MET A 79 0.72 -12.43 13.01
C MET A 79 2.18 -12.79 13.38
N THR A 80 2.85 -11.99 14.21
CA THR A 80 4.22 -12.31 14.64
C THR A 80 4.31 -13.49 15.62
N HIS A 81 3.26 -13.78 16.39
CA HIS A 81 3.25 -14.89 17.36
C HIS A 81 3.59 -16.24 16.70
N GLN A 82 3.16 -16.47 15.45
CA GLN A 82 3.47 -17.68 14.68
C GLN A 82 4.98 -17.90 14.49
N LYS A 83 5.77 -16.82 14.42
CA LYS A 83 7.20 -16.87 14.08
C LYS A 83 8.11 -16.71 15.30
N VAL A 84 7.63 -16.02 16.34
CA VAL A 84 8.38 -15.75 17.57
C VAL A 84 8.20 -16.88 18.59
N ASP A 85 6.99 -17.44 18.71
CA ASP A 85 6.77 -18.58 19.61
C ASP A 85 6.96 -19.92 18.89
N THR A 86 7.76 -20.79 19.51
CA THR A 86 7.94 -22.19 19.08
C THR A 86 6.76 -23.08 19.47
N HIS A 87 5.90 -22.61 20.38
CA HIS A 87 4.64 -23.26 20.74
C HIS A 87 3.49 -22.40 20.20
N VAL A 88 3.10 -22.68 18.96
CA VAL A 88 1.91 -22.07 18.34
C VAL A 88 0.70 -22.44 19.20
N GLU A 89 0.21 -21.50 20.00
CA GLU A 89 -1.04 -21.66 20.74
C GLU A 89 -2.22 -21.67 19.75
N GLU A 90 -3.27 -22.43 20.06
CA GLU A 90 -4.51 -22.37 19.25
C GLU A 90 -5.05 -20.94 19.26
N GLY A 91 -5.05 -20.28 18.10
CA GLY A 91 -5.53 -18.91 17.95
C GLY A 91 -4.54 -17.91 17.34
N THR A 92 -3.27 -18.28 17.09
CA THR A 92 -2.34 -17.37 16.39
C THR A 92 -2.78 -17.13 14.95
N MET A 93 -2.68 -15.88 14.51
CA MET A 93 -2.96 -15.53 13.12
C MET A 93 -1.76 -15.89 12.24
N GLU A 94 -1.96 -16.74 11.23
CA GLU A 94 -0.88 -17.09 10.31
C GLU A 94 -0.49 -15.91 9.39
N ILE A 95 0.81 -15.69 9.18
CA ILE A 95 1.27 -14.77 8.16
C ILE A 95 1.02 -15.38 6.78
N THR A 96 0.15 -14.76 5.99
CA THR A 96 -0.09 -15.12 4.57
C THR A 96 0.12 -13.90 3.67
N ALA A 97 0.46 -14.15 2.41
CA ALA A 97 0.62 -13.07 1.42
C ALA A 97 -0.66 -12.24 1.26
N GLU A 98 -1.81 -12.90 1.25
CA GLU A 98 -3.13 -12.26 1.17
C GLU A 98 -3.38 -11.30 2.34
N ARG A 99 -3.07 -11.72 3.58
CA ARG A 99 -3.21 -10.86 4.77
C ARG A 99 -2.27 -9.66 4.72
N ILE A 100 -1.02 -9.88 4.28
CA ILE A 100 -0.05 -8.80 4.10
C ILE A 100 -0.57 -7.79 3.08
N ASP A 101 -1.07 -8.26 1.93
CA ASP A 101 -1.60 -7.38 0.87
C ASP A 101 -2.81 -6.57 1.36
N HIS A 102 -3.73 -7.19 2.09
CA HIS A 102 -4.86 -6.48 2.71
C HIS A 102 -4.40 -5.42 3.73
N LEU A 103 -3.45 -5.75 4.60
CA LEU A 103 -2.93 -4.80 5.60
C LEU A 103 -2.18 -3.64 4.94
N MET A 104 -1.42 -3.90 3.87
CA MET A 104 -0.76 -2.85 3.09
C MET A 104 -1.79 -1.92 2.47
N GLN A 105 -2.83 -2.47 1.83
CA GLN A 105 -3.91 -1.67 1.23
C GLN A 105 -4.59 -0.77 2.27
N ILE A 106 -5.01 -1.34 3.41
CA ILE A 106 -5.64 -0.57 4.50
C ILE A 106 -4.71 0.54 4.99
N THR A 107 -3.43 0.23 5.19
CA THR A 107 -2.44 1.18 5.68
C THR A 107 -2.20 2.32 4.68
N GLU A 108 -2.15 2.03 3.38
CA GLU A 108 -1.95 3.05 2.34
C GLU A 108 -3.20 3.94 2.17
N GLU A 109 -4.40 3.36 2.20
CA GLU A 109 -5.65 4.12 1.99
C GLU A 109 -6.04 4.96 3.22
N GLU A 110 -5.77 4.47 4.44
CA GLU A 110 -6.08 5.15 5.70
C GLU A 110 -4.86 5.88 6.28
N GLU A 111 -3.83 6.16 5.47
CA GLU A 111 -2.57 6.80 5.89
C GLU A 111 -2.78 8.05 6.75
N ALA A 112 -3.77 8.87 6.39
CA ALA A 112 -4.10 10.11 7.11
C ALA A 112 -4.50 9.90 8.58
N VAL A 113 -4.91 8.69 8.96
CA VAL A 113 -5.35 8.33 10.32
C VAL A 113 -4.21 7.69 11.13
N PHE A 114 -3.16 7.21 10.47
CA PHE A 114 -2.14 6.36 11.08
C PHE A 114 -0.98 7.19 11.61
N PHE A 115 -0.72 7.09 12.92
CA PHE A 115 0.45 7.73 13.54
C PHE A 115 1.76 7.03 13.15
N HIS A 116 1.72 5.71 12.90
CA HIS A 116 2.92 4.91 12.61
C HIS A 116 2.89 4.26 11.22
N ASN A 117 2.22 4.89 10.25
CA ASN A 117 2.03 4.38 8.89
C ASN A 117 3.32 3.81 8.26
N GLU A 118 4.38 4.64 8.21
CA GLU A 118 5.67 4.26 7.62
C GLU A 118 6.26 3.01 8.28
N THR A 119 6.08 2.88 9.59
CA THR A 119 6.59 1.71 10.34
C THR A 119 5.85 0.44 9.92
N TYR A 120 4.53 0.47 9.80
CA TYR A 120 3.76 -0.70 9.37
C TYR A 120 4.07 -1.07 7.92
N ILE A 121 4.14 -0.08 7.02
CA ILE A 121 4.50 -0.31 5.62
C ILE A 121 5.88 -0.95 5.49
N ASP A 122 6.88 -0.47 6.25
CA ASP A 122 8.22 -1.03 6.20
C ASP A 122 8.28 -2.49 6.70
N ILE A 123 7.53 -2.81 7.76
CA ILE A 123 7.40 -4.20 8.26
C ILE A 123 6.71 -5.07 7.21
N LEU A 124 5.55 -4.64 6.69
CA LEU A 124 4.76 -5.39 5.73
C LEU A 124 5.51 -5.63 4.42
N LYS A 125 6.33 -4.67 3.96
CA LYS A 125 7.21 -4.83 2.79
C LYS A 125 8.22 -5.96 2.99
N ARG A 126 8.90 -6.03 4.15
CA ARG A 126 9.83 -7.13 4.46
C ARG A 126 9.10 -8.47 4.47
N TRP A 127 7.95 -8.54 5.14
CA TRP A 127 7.15 -9.77 5.21
C TRP A 127 6.66 -10.22 3.84
N LYS A 128 6.28 -9.28 2.96
CA LYS A 128 5.88 -9.55 1.56
C LYS A 128 7.01 -10.18 0.75
N GLU A 129 8.25 -9.78 1.02
CA GLU A 129 9.45 -10.39 0.43
C GLU A 129 9.82 -11.75 1.06
N ASN A 130 8.99 -12.27 1.98
CA ASN A 130 9.26 -13.42 2.84
C ASN A 130 10.50 -13.26 3.73
N ASP A 131 10.89 -12.01 4.02
CA ASP A 131 11.93 -11.71 4.99
C ASP A 131 11.32 -11.60 6.39
N PHE A 132 11.49 -12.66 7.17
CA PHE A 132 11.10 -12.74 8.58
C PHE A 132 12.31 -12.72 9.52
N SER A 133 13.49 -12.33 9.02
CA SER A 133 14.73 -12.36 9.81
C SER A 133 14.71 -11.41 11.01
N THR A 134 13.83 -10.39 10.98
CA THR A 134 13.64 -9.38 12.04
C THR A 134 12.31 -9.53 12.77
N VAL A 135 11.57 -10.63 12.60
CA VAL A 135 10.18 -10.73 13.11
C VAL A 135 10.08 -10.62 14.64
N GLU A 136 11.12 -11.01 15.38
CA GLU A 136 11.19 -10.79 16.83
C GLU A 136 11.34 -9.30 17.20
N ASP A 137 12.13 -8.56 16.43
CA ASP A 137 12.28 -7.12 16.59
C ASP A 137 10.97 -6.40 16.16
N ASP A 138 10.32 -6.88 15.10
CA ASP A 138 9.02 -6.38 14.63
C ASP A 138 7.94 -6.58 15.71
N HIS A 139 7.89 -7.75 16.37
CA HIS A 139 6.99 -8.01 17.50
C HIS A 139 7.24 -7.03 18.66
N GLN A 140 8.50 -6.83 19.07
CA GLN A 140 8.83 -5.90 20.14
C GLN A 140 8.46 -4.46 19.79
N LEU A 141 8.68 -4.06 18.54
CA LEU A 141 8.30 -2.74 18.04
C LEU A 141 6.78 -2.57 18.09
N LEU A 142 6.01 -3.50 17.51
CA LEU A 142 4.55 -3.48 17.51
C LEU A 142 3.96 -3.45 18.93
N HIS A 143 4.52 -4.22 19.86
CA HIS A 143 4.13 -4.20 21.27
C HIS A 143 4.42 -2.83 21.92
N SER A 144 5.57 -2.22 21.61
CA SER A 144 5.94 -0.91 22.15
C SER A 144 5.06 0.24 21.65
N LEU A 145 4.51 0.10 20.44
CA LEU A 145 3.54 1.02 19.88
C LEU A 145 2.16 0.84 20.54
N TYR A 146 1.85 -0.36 21.06
CA TYR A 146 0.53 -0.72 21.57
C TYR A 146 0.31 -0.21 23.00
N ASP A 147 1.38 -0.28 23.80
CA ASP A 147 1.40 0.17 25.19
C ASP A 147 1.41 1.71 25.36
N ARG A 148 1.24 2.49 24.27
CA ARG A 148 1.47 3.94 24.23
C ARG A 148 0.19 4.75 24.10
#